data_AF-A0A916YJK9-F1
#
_entry.id   AF-A0A916YJK9-F1
#
_cell.length_a   1.000
_cell.length_b   1.000
_cell.length_c   1.000
_cell.angle_alpha   90.00
_cell.angle_beta   90.00
_cell.angle_gamma   90.00
#
_symmetry.space_group_name_H-M   'P 1'
#
loop_
_entity.id
_entity.type
_entity.pdbx_description
1 polymer ?
#
loop_
_entity_poly.entity_id
_entity_poly.type
_entity_poly.pdbx_seq_one_letter_code
_entity_poly.pdbx_strand_id
1 'polypeptide(L)'
;MRRNATDPTKGDTNVVVPGTDYNVTVTKVLKGNLETGSQIKNAVGGGAYKKEKAPLRATLLAGEEYIFTIAPSGAGGPHYYGIIEPFIYQLKDNRVVAVSNIEKYKSAFQETQISEAEFMS
;
A
#
# COMPACT_ATOMS: atom_id res chain seq x y z
N MET A 1 10.61 1.55 -7.22
CA MET A 1 9.40 2.18 -7.82
C MET A 1 9.73 3.51 -8.47
N ARG A 2 9.07 3.84 -9.59
CA ARG A 2 9.19 5.13 -10.29
C ARG A 2 8.09 6.09 -9.84
N ARG A 3 8.43 6.98 -8.90
CA ARG A 3 7.51 7.84 -8.11
C ARG A 3 8.17 9.19 -7.85
N ASN A 4 7.36 10.25 -7.81
CA ASN A 4 7.81 11.58 -7.46
C ASN A 4 8.25 11.65 -5.98
N ALA A 5 9.45 12.18 -5.72
CA ALA A 5 10.04 12.24 -4.38
C ALA A 5 9.36 13.25 -3.43
N THR A 6 8.54 14.16 -3.96
CA THR A 6 7.88 15.25 -3.24
C THR A 6 6.35 15.11 -3.17
N ASP A 7 5.74 14.43 -4.14
CA ASP A 7 4.31 14.14 -4.19
C ASP A 7 4.07 12.63 -4.24
N PRO A 8 3.61 12.00 -3.13
CA PRO A 8 3.37 10.57 -3.08
C PRO A 8 2.31 10.08 -4.06
N THR A 9 1.51 10.94 -4.66
CA THR A 9 0.39 10.53 -5.51
C THR A 9 0.76 10.47 -7.00
N LYS A 10 1.98 10.87 -7.38
CA LYS A 10 2.40 11.00 -8.78
C LYS A 10 3.58 10.10 -9.16
N GLY A 11 3.46 9.44 -10.31
CA GLY A 11 4.55 8.72 -10.93
C GLY A 11 5.62 9.68 -11.47
N ASP A 12 6.86 9.21 -11.56
CA ASP A 12 7.96 9.97 -12.16
C ASP A 12 8.91 9.00 -12.87
N THR A 13 9.08 9.15 -14.17
CA THR A 13 9.94 8.28 -14.98
C THR A 13 11.42 8.47 -14.65
N ASN A 14 11.83 9.63 -14.13
CA ASN A 14 13.24 9.98 -13.94
C ASN A 14 13.73 9.72 -12.51
N VAL A 15 12.82 9.40 -11.58
CA VAL A 15 13.13 9.18 -10.17
C VAL A 15 12.84 7.74 -9.77
N VAL A 16 13.83 7.04 -9.21
CA VAL A 16 13.68 5.69 -8.66
C VAL A 16 13.79 5.74 -7.15
N VAL A 17 12.71 5.35 -6.47
CA VAL A 17 12.67 5.20 -5.01
C VAL A 17 12.77 3.71 -4.64
N PRO A 18 13.56 3.32 -3.62
CA PRO A 18 13.63 1.94 -3.15
C PRO A 18 12.27 1.39 -2.71
N GLY A 19 12.03 0.11 -2.96
CA GLY A 19 10.83 -0.62 -2.58
C GLY A 19 10.94 -2.10 -2.96
N THR A 20 10.07 -2.93 -2.40
CA THR A 20 9.92 -4.34 -2.80
C THR A 20 8.69 -4.50 -3.66
N ASP A 21 8.86 -5.04 -4.86
CA ASP A 21 7.74 -5.38 -5.75
C ASP A 21 7.12 -6.71 -5.33
N TYR A 22 5.82 -6.69 -5.05
CA TYR A 22 5.04 -7.90 -4.81
C TYR A 22 4.10 -8.16 -6.00
N ASN A 23 4.04 -9.41 -6.44
CA ASN A 23 3.01 -9.86 -7.36
C ASN A 23 1.73 -10.09 -6.54
N VAL A 24 0.66 -9.37 -6.86
CA VAL A 24 -0.61 -9.46 -6.15
C VAL A 24 -1.75 -9.69 -7.14
N THR A 25 -2.71 -10.51 -6.74
CA THR A 25 -3.97 -10.71 -7.46
C THR A 25 -5.01 -9.76 -6.89
N VAL A 26 -5.68 -8.98 -7.75
CA VAL A 26 -6.77 -8.09 -7.33
C VAL A 26 -8.01 -8.91 -7.03
N THR A 27 -8.37 -9.09 -5.76
CA THR A 27 -9.58 -9.84 -5.38
C THR A 27 -10.82 -8.95 -5.28
N LYS A 28 -10.64 -7.66 -4.99
CA LYS A 28 -11.71 -6.67 -4.87
C LYS A 28 -11.21 -5.26 -5.22
N VAL A 29 -12.05 -4.46 -5.85
CA VAL A 29 -11.76 -3.05 -6.17
C VAL A 29 -12.74 -2.17 -5.40
N LEU A 30 -12.20 -1.34 -4.49
CA LEU A 30 -13.01 -0.44 -3.66
C LEU A 30 -13.27 0.89 -4.38
N LYS A 31 -12.29 1.36 -5.16
CA LYS A 31 -12.36 2.57 -5.97
C LYS A 31 -11.34 2.49 -7.11
N GLY A 32 -11.68 3.10 -8.25
CA GLY A 32 -10.81 3.13 -9.44
C GLY A 32 -11.27 2.15 -10.51
N ASN A 33 -10.35 1.81 -11.43
CA ASN A 33 -10.65 1.09 -12.66
C ASN A 33 -9.75 -0.15 -12.88
N LEU A 34 -9.17 -0.70 -11.80
CA LEU A 34 -8.53 -2.01 -11.89
C LEU A 34 -9.55 -3.11 -12.15
N GLU A 35 -9.12 -4.19 -12.78
CA GLU A 35 -9.97 -5.35 -13.04
C GLU A 35 -9.78 -6.39 -11.92
N THR A 36 -10.89 -6.86 -11.34
CA THR A 36 -10.87 -8.01 -10.42
C THR A 36 -10.34 -9.25 -11.15
N GLY A 37 -9.46 -10.01 -10.52
CA GLY A 37 -8.76 -11.16 -11.08
C GLY A 37 -7.45 -10.82 -11.80
N SER A 38 -7.17 -9.54 -12.06
CA SER A 38 -5.91 -9.12 -12.67
C SER A 38 -4.73 -9.30 -11.72
N GLN A 39 -3.54 -9.54 -12.30
CA GLN A 39 -2.28 -9.56 -11.57
C GLN A 39 -1.55 -8.24 -11.78
N ILE A 40 -1.16 -7.60 -10.67
CA ILE A 40 -0.37 -6.37 -10.69
C ILE A 40 0.92 -6.53 -9.91
N LYS A 41 1.89 -5.66 -10.21
CA LYS A 41 3.11 -5.51 -9.41
C LYS A 41 2.94 -4.28 -8.53
N ASN A 42 2.77 -4.50 -7.23
CA ASN A 42 2.65 -3.41 -6.27
C ASN A 42 3.97 -3.23 -5.52
N ALA A 43 4.60 -2.07 -5.71
CA ALA A 43 5.80 -1.71 -4.99
C ALA A 43 5.43 -1.19 -3.59
N VAL A 44 5.91 -1.88 -2.57
CA VAL A 44 5.78 -1.46 -1.17
C VAL A 44 7.10 -0.81 -0.75
N GLY A 45 7.03 0.48 -0.46
CA GLY A 45 8.15 1.24 0.11
C GLY A 45 8.32 0.98 1.61
N GLY A 46 9.53 1.22 2.12
CA GLY A 46 9.70 1.55 3.54
C GLY A 46 9.20 2.97 3.73
N GLY A 47 8.29 3.19 4.68
CA GLY A 47 7.60 4.47 4.80
C GLY A 47 8.57 5.64 4.96
N ALA A 48 8.47 6.63 4.06
CA ALA A 48 9.12 7.93 4.22
C ALA A 48 8.05 9.03 4.28
N TYR A 49 7.54 9.30 5.48
CA TYR A 49 6.58 10.37 5.71
C TYR A 49 7.21 11.44 6.61
N LYS A 50 7.11 12.72 6.20
CA LYS A 50 7.63 13.89 6.95
C LYS A 50 9.10 13.78 7.41
N LYS A 51 10.01 13.34 6.52
CA LYS A 51 11.46 13.18 6.77
C LYS A 51 11.85 12.00 7.67
N GLU A 52 10.92 11.18 8.13
CA GLU A 52 11.27 9.94 8.82
C GLU A 52 11.48 8.82 7.80
N LYS A 53 12.72 8.36 7.63
CA LYS A 53 13.02 7.18 6.83
C LYS A 53 12.85 5.95 7.71
N ALA A 54 11.77 5.19 7.52
CA ALA A 54 11.68 3.86 8.10
C ALA A 54 12.40 2.86 7.19
N PRO A 55 13.33 2.04 7.72
CA PRO A 55 13.91 0.96 6.94
C PRO A 55 12.81 -0.01 6.46
N LEU A 56 12.96 -0.48 5.23
CA LEU A 56 12.04 -1.38 4.56
C LEU A 56 11.90 -2.68 5.37
N ARG A 57 10.75 -2.88 6.03
CA ARG A 57 10.42 -4.14 6.74
C ARG A 57 8.94 -4.51 6.66
N ALA A 58 8.19 -3.96 5.71
CA ALA A 58 6.85 -4.46 5.41
C ALA A 58 6.99 -5.68 4.50
N THR A 59 7.15 -6.87 5.10
CA THR A 59 7.10 -8.13 4.39
C THR A 59 5.65 -8.55 4.26
N LEU A 60 5.09 -8.49 3.05
CA LEU A 60 3.79 -9.11 2.79
C LEU A 60 3.98 -10.63 2.82
N LEU A 61 3.07 -11.33 3.48
CA LEU A 61 3.07 -12.78 3.53
C LEU A 61 2.26 -13.33 2.35
N ALA A 62 2.73 -14.42 1.77
CA ALA A 62 2.02 -15.09 0.69
C ALA A 62 0.69 -15.68 1.21
N GLY A 63 -0.38 -15.49 0.46
CA GLY A 63 -1.72 -16.02 0.80
C GLY A 63 -2.57 -15.10 1.68
N GLU A 64 -2.02 -14.00 2.18
CA GLU A 64 -2.77 -13.03 2.99
C GLU A 64 -3.42 -11.93 2.11
N GLU A 65 -4.56 -11.40 2.56
CA GLU A 65 -5.29 -10.34 1.88
C GLU A 65 -4.99 -8.95 2.46
N TYR A 66 -4.63 -8.01 1.60
CA TYR A 66 -4.28 -6.65 1.98
C TYR A 66 -5.09 -5.63 1.19
N ILE A 67 -5.39 -4.50 1.84
CA ILE A 67 -6.04 -3.35 1.22
C ILE A 67 -4.96 -2.31 0.94
N PHE A 68 -4.85 -1.93 -0.33
CA PHE A 68 -3.88 -0.94 -0.78
C PHE A 68 -4.58 0.28 -1.36
N THR A 69 -4.02 1.46 -1.10
CA THR A 69 -4.29 2.67 -1.89
C THR A 69 -3.08 2.92 -2.78
N ILE A 70 -3.26 2.81 -4.09
CA ILE A 70 -2.16 2.78 -5.07
C ILE A 70 -2.34 3.80 -6.19
N ALA A 71 -1.22 4.15 -6.83
CA ALA A 71 -1.19 4.90 -8.08
C ALA A 71 -0.33 4.18 -9.13
N PRO A 72 -0.57 4.43 -10.43
CA PRO A 72 0.27 3.90 -11.51
C PRO A 72 1.70 4.40 -11.38
N SER A 73 2.67 3.50 -11.52
CA SER A 73 4.09 3.87 -11.60
C SER A 73 4.42 4.55 -12.92
N GLY A 74 5.43 5.43 -12.92
CA GLY A 74 6.03 5.95 -14.16
C GLY A 74 6.62 4.85 -15.07
N ALA A 75 6.78 3.61 -14.57
CA ALA A 75 7.15 2.46 -15.39
C ALA A 75 6.03 1.95 -16.32
N GLY A 76 4.78 2.41 -16.14
CA GLY A 76 3.61 1.90 -16.86
C GLY A 76 3.03 0.61 -16.27
N GLY A 77 1.91 0.14 -16.83
CA GLY A 77 1.28 -1.11 -16.41
C GLY A 77 2.22 -2.32 -16.60
N PRO A 78 2.20 -3.32 -15.71
CA PRO A 78 1.31 -3.52 -14.56
C PRO A 78 1.88 -2.99 -13.22
N HIS A 79 2.71 -1.94 -13.25
CA HIS A 79 3.42 -1.46 -12.06
C HIS A 79 2.67 -0.35 -11.32
N TYR A 80 2.48 -0.55 -10.03
CA TYR A 80 1.82 0.37 -9.11
C TYR A 80 2.67 0.57 -7.85
N TYR A 81 2.32 1.57 -7.06
CA TYR A 81 2.94 1.79 -5.76
C TYR A 81 1.95 2.42 -4.78
N GLY A 82 2.17 2.21 -3.47
CA GLY A 82 1.34 2.79 -2.41
C GLY A 82 1.46 4.31 -2.31
N ILE A 83 0.32 5.02 -2.25
CA ILE A 83 0.28 6.49 -2.10
C ILE A 83 0.05 6.96 -0.66
N ILE A 84 -0.36 6.05 0.23
CA ILE A 84 -0.50 6.30 1.66
C ILE A 84 0.61 5.52 2.38
N GLU A 85 1.71 6.19 2.67
CA GLU A 85 2.77 5.64 3.52
C GLU A 85 2.64 6.21 4.94
N PRO A 86 2.99 5.46 6.00
CA PRO A 86 3.59 4.11 6.03
C PRO A 86 2.56 2.94 6.12
N PHE A 87 1.32 3.12 5.69
CA PHE A 87 0.22 2.23 6.09
C PHE A 87 -0.21 1.28 4.98
N ILE A 88 -0.11 -0.02 5.27
CA ILE A 88 -0.79 -1.09 4.53
C ILE A 88 -1.89 -1.58 5.45
N TYR A 89 -3.10 -1.77 4.95
CA TYR A 89 -4.19 -2.33 5.75
C TYR A 89 -4.35 -3.82 5.41
N GLN A 90 -4.79 -4.61 6.38
CA GLN A 90 -5.11 -6.03 6.20
C GLN A 90 -6.55 -6.27 6.64
N LEU A 91 -7.27 -7.14 5.94
CA LEU A 91 -8.56 -7.64 6.39
C LEU A 91 -8.33 -8.89 7.25
N LYS A 92 -8.66 -8.83 8.54
CA LYS A 92 -8.62 -9.99 9.46
C LYS A 92 -9.94 -10.07 10.20
N ASP A 93 -10.56 -11.24 10.22
CA ASP A 93 -11.81 -11.48 10.94
C ASP A 93 -12.90 -10.43 10.63
N ASN A 94 -13.03 -10.07 9.34
CA ASN A 94 -13.93 -9.02 8.83
C ASN A 94 -13.67 -7.60 9.38
N ARG A 95 -12.42 -7.31 9.76
CA ARG A 95 -11.99 -6.03 10.32
C ARG A 95 -10.75 -5.51 9.60
N VAL A 96 -10.72 -4.20 9.39
CA VAL A 96 -9.57 -3.52 8.80
C VAL A 96 -8.53 -3.26 9.89
N VAL A 97 -7.34 -3.84 9.74
CA VAL A 97 -6.22 -3.68 10.68
C VAL A 97 -5.09 -2.94 9.97
N ALA A 98 -4.60 -1.86 10.57
CA ALA A 98 -3.37 -1.22 10.08
C ALA A 98 -2.17 -2.12 10.34
N VAL A 99 -1.51 -2.55 9.27
CA VAL A 99 -0.23 -3.23 9.30
C VAL A 99 0.85 -2.18 9.07
N SER A 100 1.38 -1.66 10.17
CA SER A 100 2.61 -0.87 10.15
C SER A 100 3.74 -1.70 10.73
N ASN A 101 4.93 -1.60 10.14
CA ASN A 101 6.16 -2.12 10.72
C ASN A 101 6.82 -1.14 11.71
N ILE A 102 6.15 -0.02 12.02
CA ILE A 102 6.60 0.98 12.98
C ILE A 102 5.69 0.91 14.21
N GLU A 103 6.19 0.34 15.32
CA GLU A 103 5.37 0.07 16.51
C GLU A 103 4.67 1.29 17.09
N LYS A 104 5.34 2.46 17.04
CA LYS A 104 4.75 3.73 17.53
C LYS A 104 3.46 4.12 16.81
N TYR A 105 3.27 3.65 15.57
CA TYR A 105 2.06 3.90 14.80
C TYR A 105 1.07 2.74 14.89
N LYS A 106 1.47 1.53 15.32
CA LYS A 106 0.51 0.43 15.51
C LYS A 106 -0.52 0.76 16.59
N SER A 107 -0.10 1.32 17.72
CA SER A 107 -1.00 1.66 18.83
C SER A 107 -2.02 2.73 18.46
N ALA A 108 -1.65 3.71 17.62
CA ALA A 108 -2.55 4.78 17.17
C ALA A 108 -3.67 4.30 16.23
N PHE A 109 -3.53 3.12 15.61
CA PHE A 109 -4.52 2.56 14.69
C PHE A 109 -5.21 1.30 15.22
N GLN A 110 -4.70 0.68 16.30
CA GLN A 110 -5.40 -0.42 16.97
C GLN A 110 -6.75 0.02 17.56
N GLU A 111 -6.92 1.31 17.86
CA GLU A 111 -8.15 1.84 18.48
C GLU A 111 -9.34 1.97 17.53
N THR A 112 -9.14 1.91 16.22
CA THR A 112 -10.24 2.04 15.24
C THR A 112 -10.61 0.65 14.70
N GLN A 113 -11.39 -0.11 15.47
CA GLN A 113 -12.02 -1.35 14.99
C GLN A 113 -13.11 -1.03 13.95
N ILE A 114 -12.70 -0.65 12.75
CA ILE A 114 -13.60 -0.28 11.65
C ILE A 114 -13.97 -1.56 10.89
N SER A 115 -15.27 -1.81 10.73
CA SER A 115 -15.78 -2.88 9.88
C SER A 115 -15.49 -2.62 8.41
N GLU A 116 -15.52 -3.64 7.56
CA GLU A 116 -15.39 -3.44 6.12
C GLU A 116 -16.43 -2.46 5.58
N ALA A 117 -17.67 -2.52 6.07
CA ALA A 117 -18.75 -1.63 5.64
C ALA A 117 -18.46 -0.15 5.97
N GLU A 118 -17.95 0.13 7.17
CA GLU A 118 -17.58 1.48 7.60
C GLU A 118 -16.32 2.01 6.90
N PHE A 119 -15.40 1.13 6.51
CA PHE A 119 -14.23 1.53 5.70
C PHE A 119 -14.63 1.90 4.26
N MET A 120 -15.76 1.39 3.80
CA MET A 120 -16.24 1.50 2.42
C MET A 120 -17.26 2.63 2.19
N SER A 121 -17.79 3.25 3.26
CA SER A 121 -18.73 4.38 3.21
C SER A 121 -18.03 5.71 2.99
#